data_AF-A0A0D2FY39-F1
#
_entry.id   AF-A0A0D2FY39-F1
#
_cell.length_a   1.000
_cell.length_b   1.000
_cell.length_c   1.000
_cell.angle_alpha   90.00
_cell.angle_beta   90.00
_cell.angle_gamma   90.00
#
_symmetry.space_group_name_H-M   'P 1'
#
loop_
_entity.id
_entity.type
_entity.pdbx_description
1 polymer ?
#
loop_
_entity_poly.entity_id
_entity_poly.type
_entity_poly.pdbx_seq_one_letter_code
_entity_poly.pdbx_strand_id
1 'polypeptide(L)'
;MARELGFQNGRHENLEDVTRDTFSWEEFILKEELVRTLVYMIVLDSAFGILYNTIPRVMVSEIQTDLVCPEACFQATTESECLQHLLAWTSHPLWKGRRLSIAGAFGILSGTNLDFQTQQMFAQFGDLNLYLLICAFHSTVFYIRNSILPFEQTRSVANFSRNWRRIWTLRELRRFREAFGTPAQGTGDDAMRMERWRQTGFMKEALQFWLLGQIMVESKRPSQRDQSPKLGDNDAPIQFDQPCMNDLKQYLRSFDRTLS
;
A
#
# COMPACT_ATOMS: atom_id res chain seq x y z
N MET A 1 14.98 -15.29 -5.48
CA MET A 1 14.34 -15.52 -4.16
C MET A 1 12.82 -15.38 -4.18
N ALA A 2 12.18 -14.19 -4.17
CA ALA A 2 10.70 -14.12 -4.13
C ALA A 2 9.99 -14.88 -5.29
N ARG A 3 10.53 -14.74 -6.52
CA ARG A 3 10.06 -15.50 -7.70
C ARG A 3 10.33 -17.01 -7.60
N GLU A 4 11.37 -17.43 -6.89
CA GLU A 4 11.66 -18.85 -6.66
C GLU A 4 10.69 -19.45 -5.63
N LEU A 5 10.34 -18.67 -4.60
CA LEU A 5 9.29 -19.04 -3.64
C LEU A 5 7.89 -19.04 -4.26
N GLY A 6 7.69 -18.27 -5.33
CA GLY A 6 6.46 -18.19 -6.12
C GLY A 6 5.38 -17.35 -5.47
N PHE A 7 5.06 -16.18 -6.04
CA PHE A 7 4.03 -15.28 -5.49
C PHE A 7 2.64 -15.93 -5.39
N GLN A 8 2.33 -16.86 -6.30
CA GLN A 8 1.09 -17.64 -6.31
C GLN A 8 0.95 -18.56 -5.09
N ASN A 9 2.07 -18.93 -4.45
CA ASN A 9 2.06 -19.79 -3.27
C ASN A 9 1.66 -19.03 -2.01
N GLY A 10 1.71 -17.69 -2.02
CA GLY A 10 1.25 -16.84 -0.92
C GLY A 10 -0.24 -16.54 -1.00
N ARG A 11 -1.09 -17.58 -0.97
CA ARG A 11 -2.55 -17.45 -0.97
C ARG A 11 -3.18 -18.37 0.05
N HIS A 12 -4.08 -17.84 0.88
CA HIS A 12 -4.77 -18.68 1.86
C HIS A 12 -5.82 -19.56 1.18
N GLU A 13 -6.09 -20.71 1.79
CA GLU A 13 -7.26 -21.54 1.45
C GLU A 13 -8.56 -20.83 1.84
N ASN A 14 -9.72 -21.49 1.73
CA ASN A 14 -10.98 -20.82 2.05
C ASN A 14 -11.12 -20.52 3.53
N LEU A 15 -10.81 -19.27 3.92
CA LEU A 15 -10.98 -18.78 5.28
C LEU A 15 -12.45 -18.46 5.64
N GLU A 16 -13.35 -18.45 4.66
CA GLU A 16 -14.77 -18.08 4.86
C GLU A 16 -15.58 -19.12 5.62
N ASP A 17 -15.24 -20.41 5.45
CA ASP A 17 -15.97 -21.53 6.03
C ASP A 17 -15.26 -22.14 7.25
N VAL A 18 -14.24 -21.46 7.77
CA VAL A 18 -13.45 -21.94 8.90
C VAL A 18 -14.34 -21.99 10.15
N THR A 19 -14.34 -23.14 10.80
CA THR A 19 -14.99 -23.40 12.09
C THR A 19 -13.95 -23.82 13.12
N ARG A 20 -14.35 -23.90 14.39
CA ARG A 20 -13.46 -24.42 15.45
C ARG A 20 -12.94 -25.83 15.15
N ASP A 21 -13.74 -26.66 14.50
CA ASP A 21 -13.38 -28.06 14.23
C ASP A 21 -12.53 -28.24 12.97
N THR A 22 -12.46 -27.21 12.12
CA THR A 22 -11.74 -27.24 10.82
C THR A 22 -10.51 -26.34 10.80
N PHE A 23 -10.36 -25.45 11.79
CA PHE A 23 -9.23 -24.54 11.86
C PHE A 23 -7.96 -25.26 12.29
N SER A 24 -6.92 -25.21 11.46
CA SER A 24 -5.57 -25.61 11.82
C SER A 24 -4.69 -24.37 12.00
N TRP A 25 -4.37 -24.03 13.25
CA TRP A 25 -3.56 -22.84 13.53
C TRP A 25 -2.14 -22.97 12.98
N GLU A 26 -1.54 -24.16 13.02
CA GLU A 26 -0.19 -24.43 12.51
C GLU A 26 -0.11 -24.23 10.99
N GLU A 27 -1.09 -24.73 10.25
CA GLU A 27 -1.15 -24.53 8.79
C GLU A 27 -1.42 -23.07 8.44
N PHE A 28 -2.35 -22.42 9.16
CA PHE A 28 -2.64 -21.01 8.98
C PHE A 28 -1.41 -20.14 9.21
N ILE A 29 -0.70 -20.32 10.34
CA ILE A 29 0.43 -19.47 10.69
C ILE A 29 1.60 -19.69 9.73
N LEU A 30 1.90 -20.93 9.37
CA LEU A 30 2.95 -21.24 8.38
C LEU A 30 2.64 -20.59 7.03
N LYS A 31 1.36 -20.59 6.64
CA LYS A 31 0.92 -19.95 5.40
C LYS A 31 1.02 -18.43 5.46
N GLU A 32 0.57 -17.83 6.55
CA GLU A 32 0.65 -16.38 6.77
C GLU A 32 2.11 -15.91 6.87
N GLU A 33 3.01 -16.69 7.45
CA GLU A 33 4.46 -16.43 7.46
C GLU A 33 5.03 -16.38 6.03
N LEU A 34 4.64 -17.32 5.16
CA LEU A 34 5.04 -17.29 3.75
C LEU A 34 4.49 -16.04 3.03
N VAL A 35 3.20 -15.75 3.20
CA VAL A 35 2.55 -14.55 2.63
C VAL A 35 3.30 -13.28 3.06
N ARG A 36 3.54 -13.12 4.36
CA ARG A 36 4.25 -11.99 4.94
C ARG A 36 5.70 -11.91 4.48
N THR A 37 6.38 -13.05 4.34
CA THR A 37 7.75 -13.09 3.80
C THR A 37 7.80 -12.54 2.37
N LEU A 38 6.89 -12.98 1.49
CA LEU A 38 6.78 -12.47 0.12
C LEU A 38 6.46 -10.97 0.09
N VAL A 39 5.54 -10.54 0.96
CA VAL A 39 5.16 -9.14 1.17
C VAL A 39 6.34 -8.28 1.60
N TYR A 40 7.14 -8.73 2.57
CA TYR A 40 8.31 -7.98 3.02
C TYR A 40 9.41 -7.92 1.97
N MET A 41 9.56 -8.94 1.11
CA MET A 41 10.46 -8.86 -0.04
C MET A 41 10.02 -7.77 -1.03
N ILE A 42 8.71 -7.59 -1.25
CA ILE A 42 8.16 -6.50 -2.09
C ILE A 42 8.39 -5.14 -1.44
N VAL A 43 8.17 -5.03 -0.12
CA VAL A 43 8.42 -3.80 0.64
C VAL A 43 9.90 -3.40 0.54
N LEU A 44 10.82 -4.35 0.70
CA LEU A 44 12.25 -4.08 0.59
C LEU A 44 12.63 -3.64 -0.82
N ASP A 45 12.18 -4.35 -1.85
CA ASP A 45 12.39 -3.96 -3.26
C ASP A 45 11.89 -2.54 -3.54
N SER A 46 10.69 -2.23 -3.05
CA SER A 46 10.07 -0.91 -3.22
C SER A 46 10.79 0.17 -2.44
N ALA A 47 11.31 -0.12 -1.24
CA ALA A 47 12.11 0.83 -0.48
C ALA A 47 13.40 1.21 -1.22
N PHE A 48 14.05 0.24 -1.89
CA PHE A 48 15.19 0.54 -2.76
C PHE A 48 14.79 1.41 -3.95
N GLY A 49 13.61 1.18 -4.54
CA GLY A 49 13.09 2.02 -5.61
C GLY A 49 12.81 3.46 -5.14
N ILE A 50 12.15 3.61 -4.00
CA ILE A 50 11.73 4.90 -3.44
C ILE A 50 12.93 5.73 -2.98
N LEU A 51 13.84 5.14 -2.21
CA LEU A 51 14.91 5.88 -1.53
C LEU A 51 16.16 6.06 -2.38
N TYR A 52 16.47 5.08 -3.23
CA TYR A 52 17.71 5.06 -4.01
C TYR A 52 17.46 5.15 -5.51
N ASN A 53 16.22 5.37 -5.96
CA ASN A 53 15.83 5.47 -7.36
C ASN A 53 16.29 4.25 -8.19
N THR A 54 16.31 3.07 -7.57
CA THR A 54 16.65 1.82 -8.27
C THR A 54 15.44 1.30 -9.05
N ILE A 55 15.69 0.54 -10.11
CA ILE A 55 14.61 -0.07 -10.90
C ILE A 55 13.87 -1.09 -10.01
N PRO A 56 12.55 -0.92 -9.79
CA PRO A 56 11.75 -1.90 -9.03
C PRO A 56 11.87 -3.27 -9.68
N ARG A 57 12.26 -4.30 -8.92
CA ARG A 57 12.52 -5.63 -9.48
C ARG A 57 11.28 -6.48 -9.53
N VAL A 58 10.19 -6.10 -8.86
CA VAL A 58 8.90 -6.79 -8.89
C VAL A 58 7.83 -5.91 -9.54
N MET A 59 7.21 -6.39 -10.62
CA MET A 59 6.08 -5.70 -11.24
C MET A 59 4.79 -6.02 -10.49
N VAL A 60 3.89 -5.04 -10.41
CA VAL A 60 2.61 -5.19 -9.71
C VAL A 60 1.80 -6.38 -10.23
N SER A 61 1.81 -6.62 -11.54
CA SER A 61 1.11 -7.76 -12.17
C SER A 61 1.66 -9.13 -11.77
N GLU A 62 2.90 -9.21 -11.30
CA GLU A 62 3.51 -10.46 -10.81
C GLU A 62 3.08 -10.77 -9.37
N ILE A 63 2.58 -9.77 -8.63
CA ILE A 63 2.21 -9.90 -7.22
C ILE A 63 0.84 -10.57 -7.10
N GLN A 64 0.86 -11.87 -7.28
CA GLN A 64 -0.31 -12.74 -7.19
C GLN A 64 -0.67 -13.15 -5.76
N THR A 65 0.13 -12.73 -4.78
CA THR A 65 -0.05 -12.96 -3.34
C THR A 65 -1.30 -12.26 -2.82
N ASP A 66 -1.99 -12.91 -1.88
CA ASP A 66 -3.13 -12.32 -1.17
C ASP A 66 -2.69 -11.14 -0.30
N LEU A 67 -3.63 -10.25 0.03
CA LEU A 67 -3.43 -9.30 1.11
C LEU A 67 -3.17 -10.06 2.42
N VAL A 68 -2.35 -9.48 3.31
CA VAL A 68 -2.06 -10.10 4.60
C VAL A 68 -3.32 -10.14 5.45
N CYS A 69 -3.44 -11.19 6.27
CA CYS A 69 -4.48 -11.25 7.29
C CYS A 69 -4.27 -10.13 8.32
N PRO A 70 -5.32 -9.74 9.06
CA PRO A 70 -5.20 -8.82 10.17
C PRO A 70 -4.04 -9.14 11.11
N GLU A 71 -3.37 -8.10 11.59
CA GLU A 71 -2.22 -8.25 12.47
C GLU A 71 -2.56 -9.04 13.74
N ALA A 72 -3.80 -8.92 14.23
CA ALA A 72 -4.28 -9.70 15.37
C ALA A 72 -4.26 -11.21 15.14
N CYS A 73 -4.57 -11.67 13.93
CA CYS A 73 -4.55 -13.08 13.60
C CYS A 73 -3.10 -13.60 13.63
N PHE A 74 -2.18 -12.83 13.07
CA PHE A 74 -0.76 -13.20 13.01
C PHE A 74 -0.05 -13.10 14.37
N GLN A 75 -0.39 -12.10 15.18
CA GLN A 75 0.23 -11.87 16.49
C GLN A 75 -0.45 -12.63 17.64
N ALA A 76 -1.54 -13.35 17.36
CA ALA A 76 -2.21 -14.19 18.34
C ALA A 76 -1.23 -15.18 18.96
N THR A 77 -1.30 -15.34 20.27
CA THR A 77 -0.40 -16.23 21.03
C THR A 77 -1.00 -17.62 21.25
N THR A 78 -2.27 -17.78 20.89
CA THR A 78 -3.01 -19.04 21.01
C THR A 78 -3.89 -19.25 19.78
N GLU A 79 -4.14 -20.52 19.46
CA GLU A 79 -5.08 -20.91 18.40
C GLU A 79 -6.47 -20.31 18.60
N SER A 80 -6.98 -20.31 19.83
CA SER A 80 -8.31 -19.77 20.14
C SER A 80 -8.41 -18.26 19.91
N GLU A 81 -7.37 -17.51 20.27
CA GLU A 81 -7.27 -16.08 20.00
C GLU A 81 -7.20 -15.81 18.49
N CYS A 82 -6.36 -16.57 17.77
CA CYS A 82 -6.24 -16.46 16.32
C CYS A 82 -7.57 -16.73 15.62
N LEU A 83 -8.24 -17.82 15.99
CA LEU A 83 -9.55 -18.18 15.45
C LEU A 83 -10.60 -17.10 15.73
N GLN A 84 -10.62 -16.52 16.93
CA GLN A 84 -11.54 -15.44 17.26
C GLN A 84 -11.34 -14.23 16.34
N HIS A 85 -10.09 -13.79 16.14
CA HIS A 85 -9.79 -12.68 15.25
C HIS A 85 -10.12 -12.99 13.78
N LEU A 86 -9.82 -14.22 13.35
CA LEU A 86 -10.09 -14.70 12.00
C LEU A 86 -11.61 -14.69 11.72
N LEU A 87 -12.42 -15.25 12.62
CA LEU A 87 -13.88 -15.25 12.50
C LEU A 87 -14.47 -13.84 12.53
N ALA A 88 -13.97 -12.96 13.40
CA ALA A 88 -14.42 -11.56 13.44
C ALA A 88 -14.14 -10.84 12.12
N TRP A 89 -13.01 -11.13 11.48
CA TRP A 89 -12.66 -10.57 10.18
C TRP A 89 -13.47 -11.17 9.03
N THR A 90 -13.56 -12.49 8.92
CA THR A 90 -14.22 -13.17 7.78
C THR A 90 -15.73 -12.99 7.79
N SER A 91 -16.33 -12.81 8.97
CA SER A 91 -17.76 -12.49 9.11
C SER A 91 -18.10 -11.02 8.85
N HIS A 92 -17.11 -10.12 8.77
CA HIS A 92 -17.34 -8.69 8.63
C HIS A 92 -18.07 -8.39 7.30
N PRO A 93 -19.16 -7.60 7.28
CA PRO A 93 -19.97 -7.38 6.06
C PRO A 93 -19.20 -6.81 4.87
N LEU A 94 -18.18 -5.99 5.13
CA LEU A 94 -17.33 -5.42 4.07
C LEU A 94 -16.35 -6.42 3.45
N TRP A 95 -16.02 -7.50 4.17
CA TRP A 95 -15.04 -8.50 3.75
C TRP A 95 -15.69 -9.82 3.30
N LYS A 96 -16.86 -10.18 3.83
CA LYS A 96 -17.54 -11.44 3.56
C LYS A 96 -17.62 -11.75 2.06
N GLY A 97 -17.21 -12.96 1.67
CA GLY A 97 -17.24 -13.41 0.27
C GLY A 97 -16.11 -12.87 -0.60
N ARG A 98 -15.08 -12.23 -0.01
CA ARG A 98 -14.00 -11.59 -0.76
C ARG A 98 -12.66 -12.27 -0.50
N ARG A 99 -11.99 -12.59 -1.59
CA ARG A 99 -10.53 -12.78 -1.62
C ARG A 99 -9.91 -11.76 -2.53
N LEU A 100 -8.82 -11.16 -2.07
CA LEU A 100 -8.19 -10.04 -2.77
C LEU A 100 -6.68 -10.19 -2.76
N SER A 101 -6.11 -10.35 -3.96
CA SER A 101 -4.67 -10.24 -4.19
C SER A 101 -4.23 -8.79 -4.16
N ILE A 102 -2.93 -8.55 -3.91
CA ILE A 102 -2.34 -7.20 -3.93
C ILE A 102 -2.53 -6.57 -5.32
N ALA A 103 -2.28 -7.32 -6.40
CA ALA A 103 -2.52 -6.85 -7.77
C ALA A 103 -4.01 -6.52 -8.01
N GLY A 104 -4.92 -7.35 -7.52
CA GLY A 104 -6.37 -7.10 -7.61
C GLY A 104 -6.79 -5.85 -6.86
N ALA A 105 -6.31 -5.67 -5.62
CA ALA A 105 -6.56 -4.48 -4.80
C ALA A 105 -6.06 -3.20 -5.49
N PHE A 106 -4.84 -3.25 -6.04
CA PHE A 106 -4.28 -2.14 -6.80
C PHE A 106 -5.11 -1.82 -8.05
N GLY A 107 -5.57 -2.85 -8.76
CA GLY A 107 -6.45 -2.72 -9.92
C GLY A 107 -7.78 -2.02 -9.58
N ILE A 108 -8.42 -2.41 -8.47
CA ILE A 108 -9.64 -1.77 -7.98
C ILE A 108 -9.39 -0.28 -7.69
N LEU A 109 -8.31 0.05 -6.95
CA LEU A 109 -7.96 1.43 -6.64
C LEU A 109 -7.62 2.25 -7.89
N SER A 110 -7.07 1.63 -8.91
CA SER A 110 -6.75 2.27 -10.20
C SER A 110 -7.98 2.45 -11.11
N GLY A 111 -9.13 1.91 -10.71
CA GLY A 111 -10.40 2.03 -11.42
C GLY A 111 -11.00 3.43 -11.40
N THR A 112 -11.94 3.69 -12.32
CA THR A 112 -12.54 5.03 -12.49
C THR A 112 -13.38 5.45 -11.30
N ASN A 113 -14.21 4.58 -10.74
CA ASN A 113 -15.07 4.90 -9.60
C ASN A 113 -15.00 3.81 -8.55
N LEU A 114 -14.97 4.22 -7.28
CA LEU A 114 -15.15 3.33 -6.13
C LEU A 114 -16.50 3.63 -5.50
N ASP A 115 -17.34 2.61 -5.36
CA ASP A 115 -18.54 2.71 -4.54
C ASP A 115 -18.17 2.92 -3.06
N PHE A 116 -19.15 3.37 -2.27
CA PHE A 116 -18.92 3.70 -0.87
C PHE A 116 -18.53 2.49 -0.01
N GLN A 117 -19.06 1.29 -0.31
CA GLN A 117 -18.72 0.07 0.43
C GLN A 117 -17.26 -0.32 0.19
N THR A 118 -16.80 -0.24 -1.06
CA THR A 118 -15.40 -0.47 -1.41
C THR A 118 -14.48 0.55 -0.76
N GLN A 119 -14.84 1.84 -0.74
CA GLN A 119 -14.06 2.86 -0.03
C GLN A 119 -13.95 2.55 1.48
N GLN A 120 -15.05 2.15 2.10
CA GLN A 120 -15.08 1.79 3.52
C GLN A 120 -14.22 0.54 3.81
N MET A 121 -14.28 -0.46 2.94
CA MET A 121 -13.46 -1.67 3.01
C MET A 121 -11.96 -1.31 3.01
N PHE A 122 -11.48 -0.54 2.02
CA PHE A 122 -10.08 -0.15 1.97
C PHE A 122 -9.66 0.74 3.15
N ALA A 123 -10.54 1.62 3.64
CA ALA A 123 -10.23 2.49 4.78
C ALA A 123 -10.03 1.72 6.10
N GLN A 124 -10.53 0.48 6.17
CA GLN A 124 -10.35 -0.43 7.30
C GLN A 124 -9.18 -1.41 7.12
N PHE A 125 -8.41 -1.36 6.03
CA PHE A 125 -7.20 -2.17 5.92
C PHE A 125 -6.14 -1.76 6.94
N GLY A 126 -5.40 -2.77 7.40
CA GLY A 126 -4.20 -2.57 8.21
C GLY A 126 -3.14 -1.80 7.43
N ASP A 127 -2.29 -1.08 8.18
CA ASP A 127 -1.26 -0.21 7.61
C ASP A 127 -0.29 -0.96 6.67
N LEU A 128 0.04 -2.24 6.93
CA LEU A 128 0.88 -3.05 6.04
C LEU A 128 0.24 -3.25 4.66
N ASN A 129 -1.05 -3.62 4.60
CA ASN A 129 -1.78 -3.76 3.35
C ASN A 129 -1.88 -2.42 2.60
N LEU A 130 -2.12 -1.32 3.32
CA LEU A 130 -2.14 0.02 2.73
C LEU A 130 -0.76 0.41 2.19
N TYR A 131 0.31 0.13 2.94
CA TYR A 131 1.68 0.42 2.51
C TYR A 131 2.10 -0.41 1.29
N LEU A 132 1.67 -1.67 1.18
CA LEU A 132 1.89 -2.49 -0.01
C LEU A 132 1.28 -1.88 -1.27
N LEU A 133 0.08 -1.30 -1.16
CA LEU A 133 -0.57 -0.61 -2.27
C LEU A 133 0.21 0.64 -2.70
N ILE A 134 0.88 1.31 -1.75
CA ILE A 134 1.81 2.41 -2.04
C ILE A 134 3.11 1.91 -2.69
N CYS A 135 3.64 0.78 -2.27
CA CYS A 135 4.78 0.13 -2.92
C CYS A 135 4.47 -0.17 -4.41
N ALA A 136 3.29 -0.74 -4.67
CA ALA A 136 2.80 -1.00 -6.02
C ALA A 136 2.61 0.30 -6.83
N PHE A 137 2.08 1.35 -6.19
CA PHE A 137 1.94 2.68 -6.79
C PHE A 137 3.29 3.25 -7.21
N HIS A 138 4.29 3.27 -6.32
CA HIS A 138 5.64 3.77 -6.61
C HIS A 138 6.31 2.99 -7.74
N SER A 139 6.18 1.67 -7.74
CA SER A 139 6.71 0.84 -8.82
C SER A 139 6.09 1.23 -10.16
N THR A 140 4.77 1.40 -10.19
CA THR A 140 4.03 1.83 -11.40
C THR A 140 4.46 3.22 -11.85
N VAL A 141 4.59 4.18 -10.92
CA VAL A 141 5.07 5.54 -11.21
C VAL A 141 6.49 5.52 -11.78
N PHE A 142 7.39 4.72 -11.20
CA PHE A 142 8.76 4.58 -11.69
C PHE A 142 8.78 4.06 -13.14
N TYR A 143 7.99 3.01 -13.44
CA TYR A 143 7.92 2.48 -14.80
C TYR A 143 7.33 3.48 -15.79
N ILE A 144 6.26 4.20 -15.44
CA ILE A 144 5.70 5.27 -16.29
C ILE A 144 6.71 6.40 -16.47
N ARG A 145 7.48 6.73 -15.45
CA ARG A 145 8.53 7.76 -15.53
C ARG A 145 9.67 7.35 -16.45
N ASN A 146 10.02 6.08 -16.51
CA ASN A 146 11.14 5.61 -17.31
C ASN A 146 10.72 4.98 -18.65
N SER A 147 9.41 4.84 -18.91
CA SER A 147 8.88 4.31 -20.18
C SER A 147 8.81 5.38 -21.27
N ILE A 148 9.03 4.92 -22.51
CA ILE A 148 8.88 5.70 -23.76
C ILE A 148 7.41 5.75 -24.21
N LEU A 149 6.53 4.94 -23.58
CA LEU A 149 5.12 4.81 -23.99
C LEU A 149 4.30 6.08 -23.72
N PRO A 150 3.30 6.38 -24.58
CA PRO A 150 2.40 7.52 -24.41
C PRO A 150 1.63 7.50 -23.08
N PHE A 151 1.30 8.71 -22.62
CA PHE A 151 0.73 9.07 -21.30
C PHE A 151 -0.59 8.39 -20.89
N GLU A 152 -1.14 7.42 -21.63
CA GLU A 152 -2.41 6.73 -21.30
C GLU A 152 -2.34 5.97 -19.95
N GLN A 153 -1.18 5.43 -19.57
CA GLN A 153 -0.95 4.83 -18.23
C GLN A 153 -1.00 5.84 -17.07
N THR A 154 -1.07 7.14 -17.34
CA THR A 154 -1.27 8.14 -16.27
C THR A 154 -2.70 8.17 -15.75
N ARG A 155 -3.69 7.67 -16.50
CA ARG A 155 -5.09 7.65 -16.03
C ARG A 155 -5.29 6.70 -14.85
N SER A 156 -4.68 5.51 -14.89
CA SER A 156 -4.74 4.55 -13.77
C SER A 156 -4.05 5.10 -12.52
N VAL A 157 -2.87 5.73 -12.69
CA VAL A 157 -2.15 6.42 -11.60
C VAL A 157 -2.96 7.59 -11.03
N ALA A 158 -3.58 8.40 -11.89
CA ALA A 158 -4.42 9.50 -11.46
C ALA A 158 -5.68 9.02 -10.72
N ASN A 159 -6.31 7.96 -11.22
CA ASN A 159 -7.45 7.31 -10.56
C ASN A 159 -7.06 6.76 -9.19
N PHE A 160 -5.95 6.00 -9.12
CA PHE A 160 -5.39 5.50 -7.87
C PHE A 160 -5.20 6.65 -6.89
N SER A 161 -4.58 7.73 -7.33
CA SER A 161 -4.29 8.89 -6.48
C SER A 161 -5.55 9.56 -5.94
N ARG A 162 -6.56 9.75 -6.79
CA ARG A 162 -7.87 10.29 -6.38
C ARG A 162 -8.55 9.37 -5.37
N ASN A 163 -8.56 8.07 -5.64
CA ASN A 163 -9.23 7.08 -4.82
C ASN A 163 -8.52 6.88 -3.47
N TRP A 164 -7.19 6.88 -3.47
CA TRP A 164 -6.35 6.85 -2.27
C TRP A 164 -6.66 8.03 -1.35
N ARG A 165 -6.73 9.24 -1.91
CA ARG A 165 -7.09 10.44 -1.13
C ARG A 165 -8.46 10.27 -0.45
N ARG A 166 -9.47 9.78 -1.17
CA ARG A 166 -10.82 9.53 -0.61
C ARG A 166 -10.79 8.53 0.56
N ILE A 167 -10.06 7.42 0.39
CA ILE A 167 -9.90 6.39 1.42
C ILE A 167 -9.23 6.96 2.67
N TRP A 168 -8.17 7.75 2.49
CA TRP A 168 -7.43 8.30 3.62
C TRP A 168 -8.22 9.37 4.37
N THR A 169 -8.91 10.26 3.65
CA THR A 169 -9.84 11.23 4.27
C THR A 169 -10.95 10.52 5.05
N LEU A 170 -11.51 9.44 4.51
CA LEU A 170 -12.52 8.64 5.22
C LEU A 170 -11.92 8.01 6.50
N ARG A 171 -10.70 7.49 6.42
CA ARG A 171 -9.98 6.90 7.55
C ARG A 171 -9.72 7.90 8.67
N GLU A 172 -9.23 9.10 8.34
CA GLU A 172 -8.97 10.17 9.30
C GLU A 172 -10.25 10.67 9.96
N LEU A 173 -11.32 10.87 9.16
CA LEU A 173 -12.60 11.36 9.66
C LEU A 173 -13.28 10.36 10.59
N ARG A 174 -13.26 9.07 10.23
CA ARG A 174 -13.97 8.02 10.98
C ARG A 174 -13.19 7.48 12.16
N ARG A 175 -11.87 7.70 12.21
CA ARG A 175 -10.95 7.13 13.23
C ARG A 175 -11.34 5.70 13.58
N PHE A 176 -11.42 4.83 12.56
CA PHE A 176 -11.94 3.48 12.72
C PHE A 176 -11.27 2.79 13.91
N ARG A 177 -12.06 2.50 14.94
CA ARG A 177 -11.58 1.91 16.20
C ARG A 177 -11.21 0.43 16.02
N GLU A 178 -11.77 -0.21 14.99
CA GLU A 178 -11.71 -1.65 14.71
C GLU A 178 -11.54 -1.85 13.19
N ALA A 179 -10.35 -1.55 12.67
CA ALA A 179 -9.95 -1.92 11.31
C ALA A 179 -9.78 -3.45 11.27
N PHE A 180 -10.48 -4.17 10.39
CA PHE A 180 -10.52 -5.64 10.26
C PHE A 180 -9.82 -6.41 11.39
N GLY A 181 -10.46 -6.55 12.54
CA GLY A 181 -9.95 -7.40 13.62
C GLY A 181 -8.64 -6.97 14.29
N THR A 182 -8.08 -5.77 14.08
CA THR A 182 -6.85 -5.33 14.78
C THR A 182 -7.08 -5.27 16.30
N PRO A 183 -6.13 -5.74 17.14
CA PRO A 183 -6.25 -5.53 18.56
C PRO A 183 -5.97 -4.05 18.84
N ALA A 184 -6.69 -3.46 19.79
CA ALA A 184 -6.32 -2.16 20.33
C ALA A 184 -4.88 -2.24 20.86
N GLN A 185 -4.00 -1.32 20.44
CA GLN A 185 -2.64 -1.24 20.97
C GLN A 185 -2.70 -1.26 22.51
N GLY A 186 -1.96 -2.20 23.12
CA GLY A 186 -1.93 -2.38 24.56
C GLY A 186 -1.57 -1.08 25.27
N THR A 187 -2.40 -0.67 26.22
CA THR A 187 -2.36 0.63 26.91
C THR A 187 -1.25 0.73 27.98
N GLY A 188 -0.11 0.06 27.81
CA GLY A 188 0.93 -0.06 28.84
C GLY A 188 2.32 0.37 28.37
N ASP A 189 2.84 1.45 28.95
CA ASP A 189 4.08 2.14 28.54
C ASP A 189 5.37 1.28 28.64
N ASP A 190 5.43 0.32 29.57
CA ASP A 190 6.61 -0.54 29.78
C ASP A 190 6.61 -1.83 28.93
N ALA A 191 5.45 -2.45 28.69
CA ALA A 191 5.32 -3.59 27.77
C ALA A 191 5.56 -3.15 26.31
N MET A 192 5.19 -1.90 25.98
CA MET A 192 5.34 -1.31 24.65
C MET A 192 6.81 -1.19 24.19
N ARG A 193 7.77 -1.14 25.11
CA ARG A 193 9.22 -1.07 24.78
C ARG A 193 9.82 -2.41 24.34
N MET A 194 9.36 -3.51 24.92
CA MET A 194 9.80 -4.88 24.59
C MET A 194 9.12 -5.41 23.31
N GLU A 195 7.91 -4.94 23.01
CA GLU A 195 7.11 -5.39 21.87
C GLU A 195 7.23 -4.48 20.63
N ARG A 196 8.33 -3.73 20.49
CA ARG A 196 8.53 -2.82 19.34
C ARG A 196 8.46 -3.52 17.97
N TRP A 197 8.80 -4.80 17.91
CA TRP A 197 8.68 -5.62 16.70
C TRP A 197 7.22 -5.87 16.29
N ARG A 198 6.25 -5.72 17.21
CA ARG A 198 4.81 -5.81 16.94
C ARG A 198 4.22 -4.51 16.37
N GLN A 199 4.98 -3.43 16.40
CA GLN A 199 4.53 -2.14 15.88
C GLN A 199 4.66 -2.11 14.36
N THR A 200 3.75 -1.40 13.70
CA THR A 200 3.72 -1.28 12.25
C THR A 200 4.94 -0.57 11.62
N GLY A 201 5.83 0.01 12.44
CA GLY A 201 7.00 0.74 11.94
C GLY A 201 6.62 1.95 11.08
N PHE A 202 7.38 2.19 9.99
CA PHE A 202 7.16 3.32 9.07
C PHE A 202 5.96 3.14 8.14
N MET A 203 5.35 1.95 8.07
CA MET A 203 4.23 1.66 7.17
C MET A 203 2.98 2.48 7.52
N LYS A 204 2.85 2.90 8.79
CA LYS A 204 1.81 3.84 9.25
C LYS A 204 1.85 5.19 8.51
N GLU A 205 3.01 5.55 7.95
CA GLU A 205 3.22 6.78 7.19
C GLU A 205 2.90 6.62 5.69
N ALA A 206 2.10 5.61 5.30
CA ALA A 206 1.74 5.35 3.90
C ALA A 206 1.22 6.60 3.16
N LEU A 207 0.53 7.53 3.85
CA LEU A 207 0.13 8.82 3.27
C LEU A 207 1.33 9.67 2.82
N GLN A 208 2.39 9.75 3.63
CA GLN A 208 3.57 10.54 3.29
C GLN A 208 4.28 9.97 2.06
N PHE A 209 4.37 8.63 2.00
CA PHE A 209 4.93 7.96 0.83
C PHE A 209 4.05 8.14 -0.41
N TRP A 210 2.73 8.19 -0.28
CA TRP A 210 1.86 8.53 -1.40
C TRP A 210 2.13 9.94 -1.95
N LEU A 211 2.30 10.94 -1.07
CA LEU A 211 2.62 12.32 -1.46
C LEU A 211 3.94 12.39 -2.24
N LEU A 212 4.95 11.64 -1.81
CA LEU A 212 6.21 11.53 -2.56
C LEU A 212 5.99 11.02 -3.98
N GLY A 213 5.17 9.98 -4.15
CA GLY A 213 4.85 9.47 -5.48
C GLY A 213 4.04 10.44 -6.33
N GLN A 214 3.17 11.27 -5.73
CA GLN A 214 2.49 12.37 -6.46
C GLN A 214 3.48 13.36 -7.05
N ILE A 215 4.49 13.75 -6.27
CA ILE A 215 5.52 14.69 -6.70
C ILE A 215 6.32 14.11 -7.88
N MET A 216 6.63 12.81 -7.84
CA MET A 216 7.30 12.10 -8.93
C MET A 216 6.47 12.04 -10.22
N VAL A 217 5.14 12.01 -10.11
CA VAL A 217 4.24 12.07 -11.27
C VAL A 217 4.16 13.49 -11.84
N GLU A 218 4.09 14.50 -10.97
CA GLU A 218 3.95 15.90 -11.37
C GLU A 218 5.24 16.42 -12.03
N SER A 219 6.41 16.02 -11.57
CA SER A 219 7.70 16.45 -12.14
C SER A 219 7.87 16.08 -13.62
N LYS A 220 7.10 15.11 -14.11
CA LYS A 220 7.07 14.70 -15.52
C LYS A 220 6.16 15.55 -16.40
N ARG A 221 5.29 16.38 -15.83
CA ARG A 221 4.43 17.26 -16.62
C ARG A 221 5.29 18.39 -17.18
N PRO A 222 5.25 18.65 -18.50
CA PRO A 222 5.98 19.77 -19.06
C PRO A 222 5.50 21.05 -18.38
N SER A 223 6.44 21.78 -17.75
CA SER A 223 6.18 23.09 -17.19
C SER A 223 5.50 23.95 -18.24
N GLN A 224 4.23 24.31 -18.02
CA GLN A 224 3.47 25.23 -18.87
C GLN A 224 4.07 26.67 -18.93
N ARG A 225 5.27 26.89 -18.37
CA ARG A 225 5.94 28.19 -18.32
C ARG A 225 6.92 28.44 -19.47
N ASP A 226 7.28 27.44 -20.27
CA ASP A 226 8.23 27.62 -21.38
C ASP A 226 7.55 27.66 -22.76
N GLN A 227 6.49 28.46 -22.89
CA GLN A 227 6.07 29.00 -24.18
C GLN A 227 6.51 30.47 -24.28
N SER A 228 7.82 30.68 -24.32
CA SER A 228 8.38 31.87 -24.96
C SER A 228 9.64 31.47 -25.73
N PRO A 229 9.74 31.78 -27.03
CA PRO A 229 10.89 31.37 -27.83
C PRO A 229 12.06 32.27 -27.46
N LYS A 230 13.00 31.78 -26.65
CA LYS A 230 14.29 32.43 -26.49
C LYS A 230 15.35 31.63 -27.22
N LEU A 231 15.83 32.27 -28.29
CA LEU A 231 16.92 31.89 -29.15
C LEU A 231 18.24 31.89 -28.35
N GLY A 232 18.96 30.77 -28.41
CA GLY A 232 20.40 30.68 -28.15
C GLY A 232 20.85 30.80 -26.70
N ASP A 233 21.08 29.66 -26.05
CA ASP A 233 22.35 29.46 -25.35
C ASP A 233 22.64 27.96 -25.20
N ASN A 234 23.80 27.54 -25.71
CA ASN A 234 24.29 26.17 -25.61
C ASN A 234 24.97 26.01 -24.24
N ASP A 235 24.17 25.76 -23.20
CA ASP A 235 24.64 25.11 -21.98
C ASP A 235 23.42 24.52 -21.28
N ALA A 236 23.08 23.28 -21.66
CA ALA A 236 22.08 22.50 -20.94
C ALA A 236 22.76 21.90 -19.70
N PRO A 237 22.41 22.31 -18.46
CA PRO A 237 22.77 21.51 -17.31
C PRO A 237 22.00 20.21 -17.42
N ILE A 238 22.73 19.09 -17.43
CA ILE A 238 22.19 17.73 -17.35
C ILE A 238 21.54 17.58 -15.97
N GLN A 239 20.33 18.12 -15.80
CA GLN A 239 19.55 18.02 -14.59
C GLN A 239 18.53 16.90 -14.77
N PHE A 240 19.04 15.66 -14.86
CA PHE A 240 18.18 14.50 -14.71
C PHE A 240 17.81 14.33 -13.23
N ASP A 241 16.50 14.35 -12.97
CA ASP A 241 15.84 13.48 -12.02
C ASP A 241 15.97 13.68 -10.51
N GLN A 242 16.33 14.86 -10.01
CA GLN A 242 16.25 15.13 -8.57
C GLN A 242 15.00 15.98 -8.24
N PRO A 243 13.95 15.42 -7.58
CA PRO A 243 12.91 16.26 -7.00
C PRO A 243 13.59 17.17 -5.98
N CYS A 244 13.57 18.48 -6.23
CA CYS A 244 14.20 19.43 -5.33
C CYS A 244 13.40 19.46 -4.02
N MET A 245 14.07 19.58 -2.87
CA MET A 245 13.42 19.79 -1.58
C MET A 245 12.43 20.97 -1.58
N ASN A 246 12.57 21.90 -2.53
CA ASN A 246 11.63 23.00 -2.74
C ASN A 246 10.29 22.55 -3.33
N ASP A 247 10.29 21.60 -4.26
CA ASP A 247 9.07 21.05 -4.88
C ASP A 247 8.24 20.30 -3.85
N LEU A 248 8.90 19.52 -2.99
CA LEU A 248 8.27 18.82 -1.87
C LEU A 248 7.62 19.79 -0.88
N LYS A 249 8.32 20.87 -0.51
CA LYS A 249 7.77 21.91 0.39
C LYS A 249 6.58 22.64 -0.23
N GLN A 250 6.60 22.89 -1.54
CA GLN A 250 5.50 23.58 -2.22
C GLN A 250 4.26 22.67 -2.31
N TYR A 251 4.45 21.38 -2.58
CA TYR A 251 3.35 20.42 -2.64
C TYR A 251 2.70 20.20 -1.27
N LEU A 252 3.50 20.04 -0.21
CA LEU A 252 3.00 19.91 1.17
C LEU A 252 2.15 21.12 1.58
N ARG A 253 2.61 22.34 1.28
CA ARG A 253 1.83 23.57 1.53
C ARG A 253 0.53 23.64 0.75
N SER A 254 0.49 23.08 -0.46
CA SER A 254 -0.74 23.03 -1.27
C SER A 254 -1.73 21.98 -0.74
N PHE A 255 -1.20 20.87 -0.21
CA PHE A 255 -1.99 19.80 0.37
C PHE A 255 -2.68 20.26 1.66
N ASP A 256 -1.95 20.90 2.57
CA ASP A 256 -2.49 21.43 3.83
C ASP A 256 -3.64 22.43 3.61
N ARG A 257 -3.55 23.25 2.56
CA ARG A 257 -4.59 24.22 2.19
C ARG A 257 -5.87 23.60 1.63
N THR A 258 -5.85 22.33 1.22
CA THR A 258 -7.02 21.63 0.66
C THR A 258 -7.64 20.61 1.61
N LEU A 259 -7.11 20.52 2.83
CA LEU A 259 -7.67 19.76 3.95
C LEU A 259 -8.33 20.65 5.01
N SER A 260 -8.20 21.98 4.89
CA SER A 260 -8.96 22.99 5.64
C SER A 260 -10.27 23.32 4.93
#